data_AF-A0A6G3QHN9-F1
#
_entry.id   AF-A0A6G3QHN9-F1
#
_cell.length_a   1.000
_cell.length_b   1.000
_cell.length_c   1.000
_cell.angle_alpha   90.00
_cell.angle_beta   90.00
_cell.angle_gamma   90.00
#
_symmetry.space_group_name_H-M   'P 1'
#
loop_
_entity.id
_entity.type
_entity.pdbx_description
1 polymer ?
#
loop_
_entity_poly.entity_id
_entity_poly.type
_entity_poly.pdbx_seq_one_letter_code
_entity_poly.pdbx_strand_id
1 'polypeptide(L)'
;MPVPSETAYGPIADVADWLRANGIDPNDVPHEGPITIDGQCIRYAALLRNEDGHRYVDQATGDAAREERTASLKVEPPEKVQVRSAI
;
A
#
# COMPACT_ATOMS: atom_id res chain seq x y z
N MET A 1 -14.49 -16.90 10.64
CA MET A 1 -13.34 -16.11 11.14
C MET A 1 -13.51 -14.70 10.60
N PRO A 2 -13.57 -13.64 11.41
CA PRO A 2 -13.59 -12.29 10.86
C PRO A 2 -12.20 -12.04 10.25
N VAL A 3 -12.17 -11.74 8.95
CA VAL A 3 -10.97 -11.14 8.32
C VAL A 3 -10.63 -9.86 9.11
N PRO A 4 -9.35 -9.50 9.27
CA PRO A 4 -9.03 -8.18 9.80
C PRO A 4 -9.68 -7.15 8.85
N SER A 5 -10.71 -6.45 9.33
CA SER A 5 -11.54 -5.56 8.50
C SER A 5 -10.89 -4.18 8.28
N GLU A 6 -9.75 -3.93 8.93
CA GLU A 6 -9.11 -2.63 9.02
C GLU A 6 -7.61 -2.78 8.77
N THR A 7 -7.09 -1.98 7.84
CA THR A 7 -5.66 -1.72 7.70
C THR A 7 -5.25 -0.57 8.62
N ALA A 8 -3.94 -0.32 8.75
CA ALA A 8 -3.42 0.87 9.43
C ALA A 8 -3.95 2.20 8.84
N TYR A 9 -4.53 2.17 7.65
CA TYR A 9 -5.05 3.33 6.93
C TYR A 9 -6.58 3.40 6.94
N GLY A 10 -7.29 2.45 7.54
CA GLY A 10 -8.76 2.39 7.51
C GLY A 10 -9.31 1.12 6.86
N PRO A 11 -10.59 1.12 6.43
CA PRO A 11 -11.27 -0.08 5.96
C PRO A 11 -10.55 -0.68 4.73
N ILE A 12 -10.26 -1.98 4.75
CA ILE A 12 -9.51 -2.63 3.66
C ILE A 12 -10.19 -2.43 2.30
N ALA A 13 -11.53 -2.46 2.27
CA ALA A 13 -12.30 -2.26 1.06
C ALA A 13 -12.12 -0.85 0.48
N ASP A 14 -12.27 0.21 1.29
CA ASP A 14 -12.10 1.59 0.84
C ASP A 14 -10.63 1.86 0.43
N VAL A 15 -9.65 1.34 1.16
CA VAL A 15 -8.21 1.46 0.80
C VAL A 15 -7.93 0.75 -0.52
N ALA A 16 -8.44 -0.47 -0.69
CA ALA A 16 -8.20 -1.25 -1.90
C ALA A 16 -8.87 -0.63 -3.14
N ASP A 17 -10.07 -0.08 -2.98
CA ASP A 17 -10.77 0.63 -4.06
C ASP A 17 -10.01 1.89 -4.47
N TRP A 18 -9.57 2.69 -3.50
CA TRP A 18 -8.75 3.87 -3.75
C TRP A 18 -7.42 3.53 -4.44
N LEU A 19 -6.69 2.50 -3.97
CA LEU A 19 -5.45 2.06 -4.60
C LEU A 19 -5.68 1.65 -6.06
N ARG A 20 -6.73 0.85 -6.33
CA ARG A 20 -7.11 0.44 -7.69
C ARG A 20 -7.47 1.63 -8.58
N ALA A 21 -8.21 2.61 -8.06
CA ALA A 21 -8.56 3.82 -8.80
C ALA A 21 -7.32 4.63 -9.23
N ASN A 22 -6.24 4.57 -8.43
CA ASN A 22 -4.94 5.14 -8.75
C ASN A 22 -4.05 4.23 -9.62
N GLY A 23 -4.50 3.00 -9.93
CA GLY A 23 -3.76 2.02 -10.72
C GLY A 23 -2.71 1.24 -9.91
N ILE A 24 -2.83 1.21 -8.59
CA ILE A 24 -1.97 0.46 -7.68
C ILE A 24 -2.69 -0.85 -7.32
N ASP A 25 -1.98 -1.98 -7.37
CA ASP A 25 -2.54 -3.24 -6.87
C ASP A 25 -2.51 -3.24 -5.33
N PRO A 26 -3.66 -3.40 -4.65
CA PRO A 26 -3.71 -3.42 -3.20
C PRO A 26 -2.94 -4.59 -2.57
N ASN A 27 -2.68 -5.66 -3.32
CA ASN A 27 -1.87 -6.78 -2.87
C ASN A 27 -0.38 -6.45 -2.83
N ASP A 28 0.08 -5.50 -3.64
CA ASP A 28 1.44 -5.01 -3.59
C ASP A 28 1.65 -4.06 -2.40
N VAL A 29 0.59 -3.48 -1.83
CA VAL A 29 0.72 -2.59 -0.68
C VAL A 29 0.58 -3.38 0.63
N PRO A 30 1.56 -3.32 1.55
CA PRO A 30 1.44 -3.95 2.85
C PRO A 30 0.33 -3.26 3.65
N HIS A 31 -0.47 -4.07 4.35
CA HIS A 31 -1.53 -3.57 5.25
C HIS A 31 -0.96 -2.77 6.44
N GLU A 32 0.35 -2.93 6.69
CA GLU A 32 1.12 -2.31 7.75
C GLU A 32 2.30 -1.54 7.14
N GLY A 33 2.23 -0.21 7.16
CA GLY A 33 3.26 0.69 6.65
C GLY A 33 2.77 2.13 6.65
N PRO A 34 3.55 3.08 6.14
CA PRO A 34 3.07 4.40 5.77
C PRO A 34 2.81 4.49 4.26
N ILE A 35 1.62 4.94 3.86
CA ILE A 35 1.36 5.50 2.53
C ILE A 35 1.46 7.01 2.67
N THR A 36 2.26 7.63 1.81
CA THR A 36 2.50 9.08 1.83
C THR A 36 2.03 9.68 0.51
N ILE A 37 1.37 10.83 0.54
CA ILE A 37 1.02 11.62 -0.63
C ILE A 37 1.93 12.85 -0.66
N ASP A 38 2.64 13.00 -1.77
CA ASP A 38 3.51 14.12 -2.08
C ASP A 38 2.92 14.86 -3.29
N GLY A 39 2.14 15.91 -3.03
CA GLY A 39 1.40 16.64 -4.06
C GLY A 39 0.46 15.72 -4.87
N GLN A 40 0.83 15.42 -6.12
CA GLN A 40 0.09 14.54 -7.03
C GLN A 40 0.71 13.13 -7.17
N CYS A 41 1.60 12.75 -6.25
CA CYS A 41 2.26 11.44 -6.26
C CYS A 41 1.97 10.69 -4.95
N ILE A 42 1.54 9.44 -5.06
CA ILE A 42 1.41 8.50 -3.95
C ILE A 42 2.72 7.75 -3.84
N ARG A 43 3.38 7.84 -2.69
CA ARG A 43 4.59 7.12 -2.34
C ARG A 43 4.27 6.02 -1.33
N TYR A 44 4.59 4.78 -1.67
CA TYR A 44 4.27 3.60 -0.86
C TYR A 44 5.35 2.54 -0.98
N ALA A 45 5.47 1.70 0.04
CA ALA A 45 6.41 0.59 0.05
C ALA A 45 5.74 -0.66 -0.54
N ALA A 46 5.99 -0.98 -1.80
CA ALA A 46 5.45 -2.16 -2.47
C ALA A 46 6.15 -3.45 -2.01
N LEU A 47 5.40 -4.48 -1.65
CA LEU A 47 5.90 -5.83 -1.38
C LEU A 47 6.42 -6.44 -2.67
N LEU A 48 7.72 -6.72 -2.73
CA LEU A 48 8.31 -7.45 -3.84
C LEU A 48 7.80 -8.89 -3.82
N ARG A 49 7.41 -9.40 -4.98
CA ARG A 49 7.00 -10.79 -5.19
C ARG A 49 7.88 -11.42 -6.26
N ASN A 50 8.21 -12.69 -6.07
CA ASN A 50 8.88 -13.47 -7.10
C ASN A 50 7.87 -13.92 -8.18
N GLU A 51 8.38 -14.50 -9.28
CA GLU A 51 7.55 -15.00 -10.38
C GLU A 51 6.59 -16.12 -9.98
N ASP A 52 6.86 -16.78 -8.85
CA ASP A 52 6.02 -17.83 -8.27
C ASP A 52 4.86 -17.26 -7.41
N GLY A 53 4.78 -15.92 -7.29
CA GLY A 53 3.76 -15.22 -6.50
C GLY A 53 4.05 -15.18 -5.00
N HIS A 54 5.20 -15.70 -4.56
CA HIS A 54 5.67 -15.64 -3.18
C HIS A 54 6.32 -14.28 -2.90
N ARG A 55 6.10 -13.74 -1.69
CA ARG A 55 6.75 -12.50 -1.24
C ARG A 55 8.26 -12.74 -1.18
N TYR A 56 9.03 -11.83 -1.77
CA TYR A 56 10.48 -11.83 -1.62
C TYR A 56 10.77 -11.54 -0.14
N VAL A 57 11.48 -12.44 0.52
CA VAL A 57 11.90 -12.27 1.92
C VAL A 57 13.38 -12.00 1.90
N ASP A 58 13.79 -10.90 2.52
CA ASP A 58 15.19 -10.61 2.70
C ASP A 58 15.80 -11.62 3.68
N GLN A 59 16.80 -12.39 3.24
CA GLN A 59 17.39 -13.44 4.07
C GLN A 59 18.22 -12.89 5.24
N ALA A 60 18.64 -11.61 5.20
CA ALA A 60 19.45 -11.02 6.27
C ALA A 60 18.59 -10.60 7.47
N THR A 61 17.36 -10.11 7.22
CA THR A 61 16.43 -9.68 8.28
C THR A 61 15.28 -10.66 8.53
N GLY A 62 14.93 -11.49 7.55
CA GLY A 62 13.73 -12.33 7.57
C GLY A 62 12.43 -11.58 7.28
N ASP A 63 12.52 -10.30 6.94
CA ASP A 63 11.38 -9.45 6.60
C ASP A 63 11.04 -9.52 5.12
N ALA A 64 9.76 -9.33 4.79
CA ALA A 64 9.35 -9.16 3.40
C ALA A 64 10.06 -7.95 2.80
N ALA A 65 10.78 -8.16 1.69
CA ALA A 65 11.44 -7.11 0.95
C ALA A 65 10.41 -6.15 0.38
N ARG A 66 10.70 -4.86 0.55
CA ARG A 66 9.82 -3.76 0.15
C ARG A 66 10.61 -2.83 -0.77
N GLU A 67 9.97 -2.39 -1.83
CA GLU A 67 10.51 -1.39 -2.74
C GLU A 67 9.70 -0.10 -2.60
N GLU A 68 10.36 1.04 -2.41
CA GLU A 68 9.67 2.32 -2.45
C GLU A 68 9.23 2.61 -3.88
N ARG A 69 7.92 2.69 -4.11
CA ARG A 69 7.32 3.03 -5.38
C ARG A 69 6.52 4.30 -5.28
N THR A 70 6.45 5.00 -6.41
CA THR A 70 5.59 6.16 -6.60
C THR A 70 4.56 5.87 -7.68
N ALA A 71 3.34 6.36 -7.48
CA ALA A 71 2.26 6.29 -8.45
C ALA A 71 1.58 7.65 -8.54
N SER A 72 0.98 7.95 -9.70
CA SER A 72 0.24 9.21 -9.87
C SER A 72 -1.07 9.18 -9.08
N LEU A 73 -1.32 10.21 -8.29
CA LEU A 73 -2.58 10.45 -7.59
C LEU A 73 -3.63 10.91 -8.61
N LYS A 74 -4.48 9.98 -9.05
CA LYS A 74 -5.63 10.23 -9.92
C LYS A 74 -6.89 10.56 -9.13
N VAL A 75 -7.06 9.91 -7.99
CA VAL A 75 -8.22 10.03 -7.11
C VAL A 75 -7.70 10.30 -5.71
N GLU A 76 -8.22 11.35 -5.08
CA GLU A 76 -7.89 11.68 -3.69
C GLU A 76 -8.33 10.56 -2.74
N PRO A 77 -7.59 10.32 -1.64
CA PRO A 77 -7.98 9.34 -0.64
C PRO A 77 -9.35 9.72 -0.04
N PRO A 78 -10.30 8.78 0.07
CA PRO A 78 -11.56 9.06 0.75
C PRO A 78 -11.30 9.35 2.25
N GLU A 79 -12.21 10.06 2.92
CA GLU A 79 -12.03 10.48 4.33
C GLU A 79 -11.76 9.33 5.31
N LYS A 80 -12.17 8.11 4.94
CA LYS A 80 -11.92 6.90 5.73
C LYS A 80 -10.51 6.33 5.56
N VAL A 81 -9.74 6.82 4.59
CA VAL A 81 -8.40 6.37 4.23
C VAL A 81 -7.39 7.37 4.79
N GLN A 82 -6.74 6.99 5.89
CA GLN A 82 -5.73 7.78 6.58
C GLN A 82 -4.37 7.58 5.94
N VAL A 83 -3.90 8.56 5.19
CA VAL A 83 -2.55 8.59 4.59
C VAL A 83 -1.77 9.77 5.13
N ARG A 84 -0.44 9.68 5.08
CA ARG A 84 0.43 10.80 5.44
C ARG A 84 0.56 11.77 4.29
N SER A 85 0.52 13.06 4.55
CA SER A 85 0.88 14.08 3.58
C SER A 85 2.34 14.46 3.79
N ALA A 86 3.18 14.42 2.75
CA ALA A 86 4.47 15.11 2.79
C ALA A 86 4.19 16.62 2.68
N ILE A 87 4.64 17.38 3.68
CA ILE A 87 4.42 18.83 3.83
C ILE A 87 5.65 19.56 3.29
#